data_AF-A0A0G2I4H0-F1
#
_entry.id   AF-A0A0G2I4H0-F1
#
_cell.length_a   1.000
_cell.length_b   1.000
_cell.length_c   1.000
_cell.angle_alpha   90.00
_cell.angle_beta   90.00
_cell.angle_gamma   90.00
#
_symmetry.space_group_name_H-M   'P 1'
#
loop_
_entity.id
_entity.type
_entity.pdbx_description
1 polymer ?
#
loop_
_entity_poly.entity_id
_entity_poly.type
_entity_poly.pdbx_seq_one_letter_code
_entity_poly.pdbx_strand_id
1 'polypeptide(L)'
;MARTLIQTHTRRVLVGDIAPRNFLLSTHLSIAFSDFNASTILPLDTDMRTADDHDEVIAGERCGFDLFKDLPGYATAVIPRRDSLPNLQDVCLGAIMEECWTKGTFEDECDLLTAFDMETLKHSLDAEKKLYSYIGFHNNIARDI
;
A
#
# COMPACT_ATOMS: atom_id res chain seq x y z
N MET A 1 1.48 5.23 5.99
CA MET A 1 1.68 3.80 6.25
C MET A 1 3.05 3.32 5.76
N ALA A 2 3.38 3.39 4.46
CA ALA A 2 4.67 2.92 3.92
C ALA A 2 5.90 3.46 4.68
N ARG A 3 5.93 4.78 4.97
CA ARG A 3 6.98 5.39 5.83
C ARG A 3 7.12 4.72 7.21
N THR A 4 6.01 4.35 7.81
CA THR A 4 5.97 3.69 9.12
C THR A 4 6.45 2.23 9.03
N LEU A 5 6.16 1.53 7.93
CA LEU A 5 6.73 0.20 7.66
C LEU A 5 8.25 0.28 7.51
N ILE A 6 8.76 1.22 6.70
CA ILE A 6 10.21 1.43 6.54
C ILE A 6 10.89 1.63 7.90
N GLN A 7 10.33 2.49 8.76
CA GLN A 7 10.86 2.73 10.11
C GLN A 7 10.84 1.49 11.01
N THR A 8 9.90 0.58 10.78
CA THR A 8 9.78 -0.65 11.56
C THR A 8 10.74 -1.72 11.03
N HIS A 9 10.85 -1.86 9.71
CA HIS A 9 11.73 -2.82 9.05
C HIS A 9 13.21 -2.48 9.21
N THR A 10 13.56 -1.20 9.31
CA THR A 10 14.92 -0.76 9.70
C THR A 10 15.34 -1.24 11.10
N ARG A 11 14.39 -1.64 11.94
CA ARG A 11 14.62 -2.22 13.27
C ARG A 11 14.47 -3.74 13.29
N ARG A 12 14.40 -4.39 12.11
CA ARG A 12 14.21 -5.84 11.95
C ARG A 12 12.95 -6.36 12.64
N VAL A 13 11.86 -5.63 12.47
CA VAL A 13 10.54 -6.05 12.95
C VAL A 13 9.66 -6.27 11.73
N LEU A 14 9.15 -7.48 11.54
CA LEU A 14 8.06 -7.76 10.60
C LEU A 14 6.74 -7.45 11.27
N VAL A 15 5.90 -6.64 10.63
CA VAL A 15 4.57 -6.31 11.13
C VAL A 15 3.56 -7.27 10.54
N GLY A 16 3.05 -8.21 11.35
CA GLY A 16 1.88 -9.02 10.99
C GLY A 16 0.57 -8.31 11.29
N ASP A 17 -0.54 -8.92 10.88
CA ASP A 17 -1.90 -8.41 11.06
C ASP A 17 -2.09 -6.95 10.59
N ILE A 18 -1.68 -6.68 9.36
CA ILE A 18 -1.87 -5.36 8.73
C ILE A 18 -3.36 -5.18 8.38
N ALA A 19 -4.09 -4.53 9.29
CA ALA A 19 -5.52 -4.25 9.13
C ALA A 19 -5.88 -2.81 9.54
N PRO A 20 -6.93 -2.20 8.96
CA PRO A 20 -7.33 -0.83 9.28
C PRO A 20 -7.60 -0.57 10.77
N ARG A 21 -8.07 -1.59 11.51
CA ARG A 21 -8.30 -1.49 12.97
C ARG A 21 -7.02 -1.27 13.79
N ASN A 22 -5.87 -1.64 13.23
CA ASN A 22 -4.55 -1.53 13.87
C ASN A 22 -3.82 -0.24 13.47
N PHE A 23 -4.52 0.69 12.79
CA PHE A 23 -3.99 1.99 12.41
C PHE A 23 -4.59 3.10 13.26
N LEU A 24 -3.72 3.98 13.74
CA LEU A 24 -4.10 5.27 14.31
C LEU A 24 -3.85 6.36 13.27
N LEU A 25 -4.81 7.29 13.15
CA LEU A 25 -4.70 8.47 12.32
C LEU A 25 -4.49 9.70 13.21
N SER A 26 -3.39 10.41 13.01
CA SER A 26 -3.11 11.65 13.73
C SER A 26 -3.87 12.84 13.15
N THR A 27 -3.91 13.95 13.88
CA THR A 27 -4.46 15.23 13.41
C THR A 27 -3.72 15.80 12.19
N HIS A 28 -2.49 15.36 11.95
CA HIS A 28 -1.69 15.75 10.78
C HIS A 28 -1.84 14.77 9.61
N LEU A 29 -2.88 13.92 9.65
CA LEU A 29 -3.16 12.88 8.65
C LEU A 29 -2.01 11.87 8.48
N SER A 30 -1.21 11.67 9.53
CA SER A 30 -0.19 10.62 9.55
C SER A 30 -0.73 9.33 10.16
N ILE A 31 -0.37 8.19 9.56
CA ILE A 31 -0.77 6.85 10.00
C ILE A 31 0.34 6.25 10.88
N ALA A 32 -0.02 5.72 12.05
CA ALA A 32 0.84 4.95 12.93
C ALA A 32 0.24 3.57 13.21
N PHE A 33 1.08 2.55 13.43
CA PHE A 33 0.64 1.23 13.90
C PHE A 33 0.39 1.28 15.40
N SER A 34 -0.72 0.69 15.87
CA SER A 34 -1.04 0.57 17.30
C SER A 34 -0.90 -0.83 17.88
N ASP A 35 -0.94 -1.86 17.04
CA ASP A 35 -0.87 -3.25 17.46
C ASP A 35 0.36 -3.92 16.84
N PHE A 36 1.19 -4.51 17.69
CA PHE A 36 2.39 -5.27 17.32
C PHE A 36 2.35 -6.69 17.88
N ASN A 37 1.21 -7.17 18.38
CA ASN A 37 1.12 -8.50 18.99
C ASN A 37 1.37 -9.63 17.98
N ALA A 38 1.05 -9.40 16.70
CA ALA A 38 1.35 -10.31 15.59
C ALA A 38 2.65 -9.93 14.87
N SER A 39 3.53 -9.13 15.48
CA SER A 39 4.80 -8.73 14.88
C SER A 39 5.95 -9.59 15.40
N THR A 40 6.92 -9.84 14.54
CA THR A 40 8.07 -10.68 14.85
C THR A 40 9.36 -9.88 14.79
N ILE A 41 10.17 -9.98 15.85
CA ILE A 41 11.52 -9.41 15.89
C ILE A 41 12.48 -10.42 15.28
N LEU A 42 13.21 -9.99 14.26
CA LEU A 42 14.16 -10.78 13.52
C LEU A 42 15.60 -10.51 13.95
N PRO A 43 16.53 -11.47 13.72
CA PRO A 43 17.96 -11.24 13.85
C PRO A 43 18.47 -10.01 13.08
N LEU A 44 19.53 -9.39 13.60
CA LEU A 44 20.08 -8.16 13.01
C LEU A 44 20.62 -8.34 11.58
N ASP A 45 21.12 -9.54 11.29
CA ASP A 45 21.66 -9.97 10.01
C ASP A 45 20.59 -10.44 9.02
N THR A 46 19.31 -10.48 9.41
CA THR A 46 18.22 -10.83 8.49
C THR A 46 18.10 -9.82 7.36
N ASP A 47 18.06 -10.33 6.13
CA ASP A 47 17.73 -9.53 4.95
C ASP A 47 16.22 -9.30 4.89
N MET A 48 15.80 -8.05 5.15
CA MET A 48 14.39 -7.68 5.19
C MET A 48 13.69 -7.75 3.82
N ARG A 49 14.44 -7.84 2.71
CA ARG A 49 13.86 -7.98 1.36
C ARG A 49 13.31 -9.38 1.09
N THR A 50 13.83 -10.35 1.83
CA THR A 50 13.47 -11.77 1.69
C THR A 50 12.91 -12.34 2.99
N ALA A 51 12.78 -11.52 4.02
CA ALA A 51 12.23 -11.90 5.30
C ALA A 51 10.74 -12.24 5.15
N ASP A 52 10.39 -13.43 5.62
CA ASP A 52 9.02 -13.92 5.66
C ASP A 52 8.77 -14.57 7.02
N ASP A 53 7.64 -14.24 7.62
CA ASP A 53 7.22 -14.85 8.87
C ASP A 53 6.44 -16.12 8.55
N HIS A 54 7.11 -17.26 8.65
CA HIS A 54 6.50 -18.57 8.41
C HIS A 54 5.45 -18.93 9.48
N ASP A 55 5.36 -18.15 10.57
CA ASP A 55 4.43 -18.34 11.68
C ASP A 55 3.13 -17.52 11.50
N GLU A 56 2.64 -17.32 10.26
CA GLU A 56 1.31 -16.77 9.97
C GLU A 56 0.18 -17.77 10.32
N VAL A 57 0.16 -18.26 11.56
CA VAL A 57 -0.87 -19.16 12.08
C VAL A 57 -1.85 -18.35 12.93
N ILE A 58 -3.02 -18.10 12.33
CA ILE A 58 -4.33 -17.78 12.93
C ILE A 58 -4.54 -16.31 13.33
N ALA A 59 -5.12 -15.55 12.41
CA ALA A 59 -6.13 -14.54 12.71
C ALA A 59 -7.15 -14.57 11.56
N GLY A 60 -8.35 -15.15 11.70
CA GLY A 60 -9.29 -14.82 12.75
C GLY A 60 -10.31 -13.75 12.34
N GLU A 61 -10.51 -13.46 11.05
CA GLU A 61 -11.80 -13.00 10.45
C GLU A 61 -11.70 -12.91 8.91
N ARG A 62 -12.80 -13.18 8.20
CA ARG A 62 -12.82 -13.31 6.73
C ARG A 62 -12.72 -11.95 6.02
N CYS A 63 -11.54 -11.63 5.50
CA CYS A 63 -11.46 -10.90 4.24
C CYS A 63 -12.14 -11.76 3.14
N GLY A 64 -12.81 -11.15 2.16
CA GLY A 64 -13.46 -11.87 1.06
C GLY A 64 -12.49 -12.68 0.18
N PHE A 65 -11.18 -12.49 0.37
CA PHE A 65 -10.09 -13.22 -0.26
C PHE A 65 -9.38 -14.04 0.82
N ASP A 66 -9.44 -15.35 0.66
CA ASP A 66 -8.77 -16.31 1.54
C ASP A 66 -7.42 -16.68 0.91
N LEU A 67 -6.33 -16.14 1.47
CA LEU A 67 -4.94 -16.40 1.02
C LEU A 67 -4.50 -17.85 1.26
N PHE A 68 -5.28 -18.58 2.07
CA PHE A 68 -5.07 -19.99 2.41
C PHE A 68 -6.11 -20.91 1.74
N LYS A 69 -6.92 -20.37 0.82
CA LYS A 69 -7.92 -21.15 0.12
C LYS A 69 -7.26 -22.34 -0.58
N ASP A 70 -7.75 -23.53 -0.27
CA ASP A 70 -7.26 -24.81 -0.78
C ASP A 70 -5.83 -25.20 -0.33
N LEU A 71 -5.27 -24.52 0.68
CA LEU A 71 -3.96 -24.84 1.25
C LEU A 71 -4.06 -25.55 2.63
N PRO A 72 -3.13 -26.47 2.95
CA PRO A 72 -3.09 -27.10 4.28
C PRO A 72 -2.77 -26.07 5.37
N GLY A 73 -3.16 -26.34 6.62
CA GLY A 73 -3.09 -25.40 7.75
C GLY A 73 -1.69 -24.93 8.21
N TYR A 74 -0.64 -25.24 7.46
CA TYR A 74 0.75 -24.78 7.65
C TYR A 74 1.36 -24.21 6.36
N ALA A 75 0.52 -23.85 5.39
CA ALA A 75 0.99 -23.35 4.10
C ALA A 75 1.27 -21.86 4.15
N THR A 76 2.33 -21.44 3.47
CA THR A 76 2.60 -20.04 3.16
C THR A 76 1.44 -19.43 2.39
N ALA A 77 1.02 -18.23 2.75
CA ALA A 77 0.04 -17.46 1.99
C ALA A 77 0.46 -17.36 0.52
N VAL A 78 -0.46 -17.68 -0.39
CA VAL A 78 -0.21 -17.57 -1.83
C VAL A 78 -0.94 -16.34 -2.35
N ILE A 79 -0.24 -15.51 -3.13
CA ILE A 79 -0.85 -14.38 -3.81
C ILE A 79 -2.03 -14.90 -4.65
N PRO A 80 -3.24 -14.38 -4.43
CA PRO A 80 -4.43 -14.87 -5.11
C PRO A 80 -4.32 -14.61 -6.62
N ARG A 81 -4.97 -15.47 -7.41
CA ARG A 81 -4.95 -15.32 -8.87
C ARG A 81 -5.62 -14.00 -9.27
N ARG A 82 -5.11 -13.34 -10.32
CA ARG A 82 -5.62 -12.02 -10.73
C ARG A 82 -7.10 -12.00 -11.09
N ASP A 83 -7.64 -13.10 -11.62
CA ASP A 83 -9.07 -13.28 -11.94
C ASP A 83 -9.97 -13.37 -10.69
N SER A 84 -9.38 -13.67 -9.52
CA SER A 84 -10.08 -13.65 -8.24
C SER A 84 -10.07 -12.28 -7.56
N LEU A 85 -9.27 -11.33 -8.05
CA LEU A 85 -9.13 -9.98 -7.49
C LEU A 85 -10.13 -9.00 -8.14
N PRO A 86 -10.60 -7.97 -7.41
CA PRO A 86 -11.56 -7.03 -7.94
C PRO A 86 -10.95 -6.17 -9.05
N ASN A 87 -11.79 -5.70 -9.96
CA ASN A 87 -11.37 -4.74 -10.98
C ASN A 87 -11.04 -3.40 -10.33
N LEU A 88 -9.85 -2.86 -10.62
CA LEU A 88 -9.34 -1.60 -10.08
C LEU A 88 -9.50 -0.40 -11.04
N GLN A 89 -10.29 -0.56 -12.11
CA GLN A 89 -10.63 0.54 -13.00
C GLN A 89 -11.35 1.67 -12.24
N ASP A 90 -10.89 2.90 -12.48
CA ASP A 90 -11.38 4.12 -11.81
C ASP A 90 -11.21 4.15 -10.28
N VAL A 91 -10.43 3.21 -9.72
CA VAL A 91 -10.04 3.22 -8.31
C VAL A 91 -8.82 4.12 -8.13
N CYS A 92 -8.88 5.03 -7.16
CA CYS A 92 -7.74 5.87 -6.78
C CYS A 92 -6.55 4.99 -6.39
N LEU A 93 -5.38 5.25 -6.97
CA LEU A 93 -4.16 4.44 -6.80
C LEU A 93 -4.30 2.99 -7.30
N GLY A 94 -5.31 2.69 -8.13
CA GLY A 94 -5.54 1.35 -8.67
C GLY A 94 -4.32 0.77 -9.38
N ALA A 95 -3.55 1.58 -10.11
CA ALA A 95 -2.31 1.13 -10.74
C ALA A 95 -1.26 0.64 -9.72
N ILE A 96 -1.09 1.34 -8.60
CA ILE A 96 -0.15 0.93 -7.55
C ILE A 96 -0.65 -0.36 -6.86
N MET A 97 -1.97 -0.46 -6.62
CA MET A 97 -2.56 -1.66 -6.05
C MET A 97 -2.36 -2.90 -6.95
N GLU A 98 -2.47 -2.74 -8.28
CA GLU A 98 -2.16 -3.79 -9.26
C GLU A 98 -0.68 -4.23 -9.19
N GLU A 99 0.22 -3.27 -9.05
CA GLU A 99 1.65 -3.54 -8.91
C GLU A 99 1.95 -4.29 -7.61
N CYS A 100 1.30 -3.93 -6.50
CA CYS A 100 1.41 -4.66 -5.23
C CYS A 100 0.92 -6.12 -5.31
N TRP A 101 -0.07 -6.41 -6.18
CA TRP A 101 -0.56 -7.77 -6.41
C TRP A 101 0.30 -8.56 -7.40
N THR A 102 1.27 -7.91 -8.05
CA THR A 102 2.16 -8.53 -9.02
C THR A 102 3.51 -8.81 -8.36
N LYS A 103 3.87 -10.10 -8.27
CA LYS A 103 5.12 -10.51 -7.63
C LYS A 103 6.32 -9.88 -8.34
N GLY A 104 7.16 -9.17 -7.57
CA GLY A 104 8.45 -8.64 -8.03
C GLY A 104 8.39 -7.26 -8.68
N THR A 105 7.27 -6.53 -8.60
CA THR A 105 7.21 -5.15 -9.11
C THR A 105 7.89 -4.15 -8.19
N PHE A 106 7.74 -4.30 -6.87
CA PHE A 106 8.45 -3.51 -5.87
C PHE A 106 9.45 -4.41 -5.14
N GLU A 107 10.71 -3.98 -5.02
CA GLU A 107 11.75 -4.73 -4.30
C GLU A 107 11.62 -4.53 -2.78
N ASP A 108 11.26 -3.31 -2.37
CA ASP A 108 11.06 -2.95 -0.96
C ASP A 108 10.02 -1.83 -0.77
N GLU A 109 9.80 -1.42 0.48
CA GLU A 109 8.81 -0.38 0.81
C GLU A 109 9.24 1.03 0.35
N CYS A 110 10.52 1.25 0.02
CA CYS A 110 10.99 2.52 -0.52
C CYS A 110 10.57 2.68 -1.98
N ASP A 111 10.61 1.60 -2.78
CA ASP A 111 10.07 1.61 -4.14
C ASP A 111 8.57 1.93 -4.13
N LEU A 112 7.83 1.26 -3.25
CA LEU A 112 6.40 1.50 -3.06
C LEU A 112 6.12 2.95 -2.63
N LEU A 113 6.90 3.49 -1.68
CA LEU A 113 6.76 4.87 -1.25
C LEU A 113 7.03 5.85 -2.41
N THR A 114 8.04 5.57 -3.23
CA THR A 114 8.38 6.38 -4.40
C THR A 114 7.23 6.39 -5.41
N ALA A 115 6.61 5.24 -5.68
CA ALA A 115 5.44 5.15 -6.54
C ALA A 115 4.26 5.99 -6.01
N PHE A 116 4.00 5.93 -4.70
CA PHE A 116 2.96 6.76 -4.07
C PHE A 116 3.25 8.26 -4.19
N ASP A 117 4.47 8.69 -3.91
CA ASP A 117 4.85 10.10 -3.98
C ASP A 117 4.76 10.61 -5.44
N MET A 118 5.15 9.79 -6.42
CA MET A 118 5.03 10.12 -7.85
C MET A 118 3.58 10.25 -8.34
N GLU A 119 2.69 9.33 -7.96
CA GLU A 119 1.29 9.41 -8.36
C GLU A 119 0.58 10.59 -7.67
N THR A 120 0.94 10.90 -6.42
CA THR A 120 0.45 12.09 -5.71
C THR A 120 0.87 13.39 -6.41
N LEU A 121 2.12 13.47 -6.85
CA LEU A 121 2.62 14.62 -7.61
C LEU A 121 1.90 14.77 -8.95
N LYS A 122 1.69 13.66 -9.67
CA LYS A 122 0.96 13.64 -10.94
C LYS A 122 -0.48 14.11 -10.78
N HIS A 123 -1.20 13.62 -9.77
CA HIS A 123 -2.55 14.09 -9.47
C HIS A 123 -2.60 15.58 -9.13
N SER A 124 -1.60 16.08 -8.38
CA SER A 124 -1.49 17.50 -8.04
C SER A 124 -1.26 18.35 -9.30
N LEU A 125 -0.35 17.91 -10.17
CA LEU A 125 -0.05 18.60 -11.44
C LEU A 125 -1.26 18.59 -12.39
N ASP A 126 -2.01 17.50 -12.45
CA ASP A 126 -3.21 17.43 -13.29
C ASP A 126 -4.34 18.31 -12.76
N ALA A 127 -4.47 18.44 -11.43
CA ALA A 127 -5.38 19.41 -10.83
C ALA A 127 -4.98 20.85 -11.16
N GLU A 128 -3.69 21.17 -11.09
CA GLU A 128 -3.16 22.49 -11.44
C GLU A 128 -3.36 22.83 -12.93
N LYS A 129 -3.06 21.90 -13.83
CA LYS A 129 -3.32 22.05 -15.28
C LYS A 129 -4.79 22.31 -15.58
N LYS A 130 -5.71 21.62 -14.89
CA LYS A 130 -7.15 21.87 -15.01
C LYS A 130 -7.50 23.29 -14.56
N LEU A 131 -6.96 23.77 -13.45
CA LEU A 131 -7.19 25.15 -13.01
C LEU A 131 -6.71 26.17 -14.05
N TYR A 132 -5.51 25.98 -14.62
CA TYR A 132 -5.00 26.87 -15.66
C TYR A 132 -5.82 26.85 -16.95
N SER A 133 -6.36 25.69 -17.36
CA SER A 133 -7.21 25.63 -18.55
C SER A 133 -8.53 26.39 -18.33
N TYR A 134 -9.13 26.32 -17.14
CA TYR A 134 -10.31 27.11 -16.79
C TYR A 134 -10.02 28.62 -16.79
N ILE A 135 -8.92 29.05 -16.18
CA ILE A 135 -8.55 30.47 -16.12
C ILE A 135 -8.21 31.01 -17.52
N GLY A 136 -7.46 30.24 -18.32
CA GLY A 136 -7.13 30.59 -19.70
C GLY A 136 -8.36 30.73 -20.59
N PHE A 137 -9.37 29.87 -20.38
CA PHE A 137 -10.66 29.96 -21.06
C PHE A 137 -11.43 31.24 -20.68
N HIS A 138 -11.48 31.58 -19.39
CA HIS A 138 -12.13 32.82 -18.92
C HIS A 138 -11.43 34.10 -19.42
N ASN A 139 -10.09 34.11 -19.49
CA ASN A 139 -9.33 35.25 -20.01
C ASN A 139 -9.52 35.48 -21.51
N ASN A 140 -9.76 34.42 -22.29
CA ASN A 140 -10.07 34.55 -23.72
C ASN A 140 -11.48 35.11 -23.93
N ILE A 141 -12.48 34.65 -23.16
CA ILE A 141 -13.85 35.19 -23.23
C ILE A 141 -13.90 36.68 -22.86
N ALA A 142 -13.12 37.11 -21.86
CA ALA A 142 -13.09 38.51 -21.43
C ALA A 142 -12.35 39.45 -22.41
N ARG A 143 -11.58 38.92 -23.37
CA ARG A 143 -10.88 39.71 -24.41
C ARG A 143 -11.69 39.90 -25.69
N ASP A 144 -12.74 39.11 -25.88
CA ASP A 144 -13.61 39.15 -27.06
C ASP A 144 -14.89 40.00 -26.85
N ILE A 145 -14.91 40.86 -25.82
CA ILE A 145 -15.98 41.83 -25.52
C ILE A 145 -15.39 43.25 -25.54
#